data_AF-A0A4Q3CI88-F1
#
_entry.id   AF-A0A4Q3CI88-F1
#
_cell.length_a   1.000
_cell.length_b   1.000
_cell.length_c   1.000
_cell.angle_alpha   90.00
_cell.angle_beta   90.00
_cell.angle_gamma   90.00
#
_symmetry.space_group_name_H-M   'P 1'
#
loop_
_entity.id
_entity.type
_entity.pdbx_description
1 polymer ?
#
loop_
_entity_poly.entity_id
_entity_poly.type
_entity_poly.pdbx_seq_one_letter_code
_entity_poly.pdbx_strand_id
1 'polypeptide(L)' 'VEGAKSGQRIKSRIGRPHDIASMGALLMSDDGSFITGQTIAVDGGLTMRP' A
#
# COMPACT_ATOMS: atom_id res chain seq x y z
N VAL A 1 28.08 14.42 9.19
CA VAL A 1 26.86 13.64 9.45
C VAL A 1 26.01 13.68 8.21
N GLU A 2 26.09 12.63 7.40
CA GLU A 2 25.47 12.56 6.09
C GLU A 2 23.98 12.26 6.28
N GLY A 3 23.13 13.25 6.01
CA GLY A 3 21.68 13.11 6.14
C GLY A 3 21.16 12.10 5.13
N ALA A 4 20.58 11.01 5.63
CA ALA A 4 19.87 10.04 4.82
C ALA A 4 18.75 10.75 4.03
N LYS A 5 18.96 11.01 2.74
CA LYS A 5 17.88 11.39 1.83
C LYS A 5 17.02 10.15 1.65
N SER A 6 16.00 10.02 2.49
CA SER A 6 14.94 9.04 2.33
C SER A 6 14.19 9.34 1.02
N GLY A 7 14.66 8.75 -0.08
CA GLY A 7 13.98 8.80 -1.36
C GLY A 7 12.61 8.16 -1.20
N GLN A 8 11.58 9.00 -1.11
CA GLN A 8 10.20 8.60 -0.90
C GLN A 8 9.78 7.64 -2.02
N ARG A 9 9.57 6.36 -1.70
CA ARG A 9 9.38 5.28 -2.69
C ARG A 9 7.94 5.22 -3.19
N ILE A 10 7.42 6.33 -3.68
CA ILE A 10 6.16 6.35 -4.44
C ILE A 10 6.36 5.48 -5.67
N LYS A 11 5.39 4.63 -5.99
CA LYS A 11 5.42 3.88 -7.24
C LYS A 11 5.40 4.87 -8.41
N SER A 12 6.39 4.79 -9.29
CA SER A 12 6.50 5.63 -10.49
C SER A 12 5.50 5.28 -11.61
N ARG A 13 4.41 4.58 -11.27
CA ARG A 13 3.39 4.12 -12.21
C ARG A 13 1.98 4.34 -11.68
N ILE A 14 1.03 4.49 -12.60
CA ILE A 14 -0.38 4.43 -12.28
C ILE A 14 -0.76 3.03 -11.79
N GLY A 15 -1.66 2.99 -10.81
CA GLY A 15 -2.26 1.76 -10.30
C GLY A 15 -2.99 1.01 -11.40
N ARG A 16 -2.96 -0.32 -11.33
CA ARG A 16 -3.69 -1.22 -12.22
C ARG A 16 -4.82 -1.87 -11.44
N PRO A 17 -5.91 -2.32 -12.09
CA PRO A 17 -7.00 -3.02 -11.39
C PRO A 17 -6.51 -4.21 -10.54
N HIS A 18 -5.45 -4.87 -10.96
CA HIS A 18 -4.85 -5.97 -10.21
C HIS A 18 -4.24 -5.54 -8.87
N ASP A 19 -3.80 -4.29 -8.69
CA ASP A 19 -3.21 -3.83 -7.42
C ASP A 19 -4.24 -3.83 -6.29
N ILE A 20 -5.46 -3.35 -6.55
CA ILE A 20 -6.55 -3.40 -5.57
C ILE A 20 -7.14 -4.81 -5.43
N ALA A 21 -7.22 -5.57 -6.52
CA ALA A 21 -7.71 -6.94 -6.49
C ALA A 21 -6.81 -7.86 -5.63
N SER A 22 -5.48 -7.69 -5.72
CA SER A 22 -4.53 -8.43 -4.89
C SER A 22 -4.69 -8.12 -3.41
N MET A 23 -4.95 -6.85 -3.04
CA MET A 23 -5.26 -6.50 -1.64
C MET A 23 -6.56 -7.18 -1.19
N GLY A 24 -7.61 -7.15 -2.01
CA GLY A 24 -8.87 -7.84 -1.71
C GLY A 24 -8.69 -9.35 -1.54
N ALA A 25 -7.87 -9.99 -2.39
CA ALA A 25 -7.56 -11.41 -2.28
C ALA A 25 -6.85 -11.75 -0.96
N LEU A 26 -5.92 -10.91 -0.50
CA LEU A 26 -5.27 -11.07 0.81
C LEU A 26 -6.26 -10.88 1.96
N LEU A 27 -7.15 -9.89 1.89
CA LEU A 27 -8.14 -9.66 2.95
C LEU A 27 -9.15 -10.81 3.05
N MET A 28 -9.42 -11.50 1.95
CA MET A 28 -10.34 -12.64 1.90
C MET A 28 -9.66 -14.00 2.13
N SER A 29 -8.34 -14.04 2.32
CA SER A 29 -7.61 -15.26 2.65
C SER A 29 -7.49 -15.45 4.18
N ASP A 30 -7.01 -16.62 4.59
CA ASP A 30 -6.74 -16.91 6.01
C ASP A 30 -5.69 -15.95 6.61
N ASP A 31 -4.75 -15.46 5.79
CA ASP A 31 -3.73 -14.48 6.21
C ASP A 31 -4.36 -13.13 6.60
N GLY A 32 -5.53 -12.80 6.04
CA GLY A 32 -6.28 -11.59 6.35
C GLY A 32 -7.20 -11.71 7.58
N SER A 33 -7.32 -12.89 8.19
CA SER A 33 -8.39 -13.21 9.15
C SER A 33 -8.48 -12.31 10.38
N PHE A 34 -7.38 -11.68 10.81
CA PHE A 34 -7.36 -10.77 11.95
C PHE A 34 -7.46 -9.29 11.57
N ILE A 35 -7.48 -8.97 10.27
CA ILE A 35 -7.52 -7.59 9.78
C ILE A 35 -8.98 -7.15 9.68
N THR A 36 -9.41 -6.32 10.63
CA THR A 36 -10.78 -5.76 10.66
C THR A 36 -10.79 -4.30 11.12
N GLY A 37 -11.81 -3.54 10.69
CA GLY A 37 -12.00 -2.14 11.05
C GLY A 37 -10.94 -1.18 10.50
N GLN A 38 -10.14 -1.60 9.52
CA GLN A 38 -9.05 -0.79 8.97
C GLN A 38 -9.42 -0.11 7.65
N THR A 39 -8.90 1.09 7.44
CA THR A 39 -8.85 1.73 6.12
C THR A 39 -7.42 1.60 5.59
N ILE A 40 -7.24 0.90 4.46
CA ILE A 40 -5.92 0.59 3.90
C ILE A 40 -5.78 1.30 2.55
N ALA A 41 -4.76 2.16 2.42
CA ALA A 41 -4.45 2.84 1.16
C ALA A 41 -3.69 1.90 0.20
N VAL A 42 -4.24 1.68 -1.00
CA VAL A 42 -3.64 0.88 -2.07
C VAL A 42 -3.43 1.75 -3.30
N ASP A 43 -2.56 2.75 -3.17
CA ASP A 43 -2.41 3.82 -4.16
C ASP A 43 -0.95 4.08 -4.56
N GLY A 44 -0.04 3.16 -4.22
CA GLY A 44 1.38 3.33 -4.50
C GLY A 44 2.07 4.36 -3.60
N GLY A 45 1.45 4.77 -2.50
CA GLY A 45 2.00 5.67 -1.48
C GLY A 45 1.51 7.12 -1.58
N LEU A 46 0.47 7.41 -2.36
CA LEU A 46 0.02 8.77 -2.63
C LEU A 46 -0.68 9.42 -1.42
N THR A 47 -1.46 8.65 -0.66
CA THR A 47 -2.25 9.11 0.49
C THR A 47 -1.37 9.45 1.69
N MET A 48 -0.28 8.69 1.92
CA MET A 48 0.62 8.91 3.04
C MET A 48 1.83 9.76 2.61
N ARG A 49 1.55 10.99 2.17
CA ARG A 49 2.56 12.04 2.01
C ARG A 49 2.78 12.78 3.34
N PRO A 50 4.02 13.17 3.69
CA PRO A 50 4.27 14.14 4.74
C PRO A 50 3.68 15.51 4.38
#